data_AF-A0A327L3L1-F1
#
_entry.id   AF-A0A327L3L1-F1
#
_cell.length_a   1.000
_cell.length_b   1.000
_cell.length_c   1.000
_cell.angle_alpha   90.00
_cell.angle_beta   90.00
_cell.angle_gamma   90.00
#
_symmetry.space_group_name_H-M   'P 1'
#
loop_
_entity.id
_entity.type
_entity.pdbx_description
1 polymer ?
#
loop_
_entity_poly.entity_id
_entity_poly.type
_entity_poly.pdbx_seq_one_letter_code
_entity_poly.pdbx_strand_id
1 'polypeptide(L)'
;MQTSPVDPRVRTVLQIKTATKTLLPDRDLRFLVFRREMMTSAPERVPVRIAARLAKVMTFDPSGKVITAPPGEERWVIRETGFEFRVRPMRDNPEMIWVQPEDPSSPVPAGRYVLMINGTPYDFTVEGPVTEPAHCLESVGTSRGPTLYECQPK
;
A
#
# COMPACT_ATOMS: atom_id res chain seq x y z
N MET A 1 11.08 -25.04 27.94
CA MET A 1 10.35 -24.01 27.16
C MET A 1 11.39 -23.12 26.49
N GLN A 2 11.70 -23.35 25.20
CA GLN A 2 12.56 -22.46 24.43
C GLN A 2 11.67 -21.47 23.68
N THR A 3 11.67 -20.22 24.12
CA THR A 3 11.08 -19.10 23.36
C THR A 3 12.06 -18.74 22.26
N SER A 4 11.84 -19.27 21.05
CA SER A 4 12.54 -18.79 19.87
C SER A 4 12.32 -17.27 19.72
N PRO A 5 13.36 -16.49 19.41
CA PRO A 5 13.21 -15.05 19.22
C PRO A 5 12.20 -14.79 18.10
N VAL A 6 11.14 -14.04 18.40
CA VAL A 6 10.18 -13.58 17.40
C VAL A 6 10.92 -12.60 16.49
N ASP A 7 11.03 -12.91 15.20
CA ASP A 7 11.63 -12.02 14.20
C ASP A 7 10.80 -10.72 14.14
N PRO A 8 11.39 -9.54 14.43
CA PRO A 8 10.67 -8.27 14.45
C PRO A 8 10.06 -7.88 13.09
N ARG A 9 10.50 -8.47 11.96
CA ARG A 9 9.93 -8.15 10.63
C ARG A 9 8.55 -8.78 10.38
N VAL A 10 8.18 -9.81 11.15
CA VAL A 10 6.86 -10.47 11.02
C VAL A 10 5.77 -9.66 11.74
N ARG A 11 6.14 -8.69 12.58
CA ARG A 11 5.23 -8.03 13.52
C ARG A 11 4.59 -6.71 13.05
N THR A 12 4.88 -6.18 11.85
CA THR A 12 4.29 -4.89 11.45
C THR A 12 4.15 -4.69 9.94
N VAL A 13 3.63 -5.67 9.22
CA VAL A 13 3.10 -5.39 7.88
C VAL A 13 1.70 -4.79 8.06
N LEU A 14 1.54 -3.50 7.81
CA LEU A 14 0.22 -2.85 7.87
C LEU A 14 -0.70 -3.52 6.85
N GLN A 15 -1.79 -4.12 7.35
CA GLN A 15 -2.75 -4.85 6.53
C GLN A 15 -4.08 -4.11 6.50
N ILE A 16 -4.65 -4.01 5.30
CA ILE A 16 -6.00 -3.54 5.08
C ILE A 16 -6.87 -4.77 4.87
N LYS A 17 -7.96 -4.89 5.62
CA LYS A 17 -8.93 -6.00 5.50
C LYS A 17 -10.30 -5.53 4.99
N THR A 18 -10.53 -4.22 4.98
CA THR A 18 -11.78 -3.63 4.52
C THR A 18 -11.72 -3.33 3.02
N ALA A 19 -12.86 -3.34 2.35
CA ALA A 19 -12.97 -2.75 1.02
C ALA A 19 -12.62 -1.25 1.07
N THR A 20 -12.08 -0.72 -0.03
CA THR A 20 -11.84 0.72 -0.14
C THR A 20 -13.19 1.44 -0.21
N LYS A 21 -13.24 2.67 0.29
CA LYS A 21 -14.44 3.53 0.18
C LYS A 21 -14.29 4.63 -0.87
N THR A 22 -13.08 4.84 -1.37
CA THR A 22 -12.73 5.94 -2.28
C THR A 22 -12.26 5.36 -3.60
N LEU A 23 -13.06 5.55 -4.64
CA LEU A 23 -12.74 5.15 -6.02
C LEU A 23 -12.46 6.41 -6.83
N LEU A 24 -11.30 6.44 -7.50
CA LEU A 24 -10.87 7.53 -8.35
C LEU A 24 -10.88 7.03 -9.80
N PRO A 25 -11.76 7.58 -10.67
CA PRO A 25 -11.89 7.12 -12.05
C PRO A 25 -10.74 7.60 -12.95
N ASP A 26 -10.07 8.68 -12.56
CA ASP A 26 -8.95 9.29 -13.29
C ASP A 26 -7.60 8.84 -12.71
N ARG A 27 -6.58 8.81 -13.58
CA ARG A 27 -5.19 8.53 -13.26
C ARG A 27 -4.33 9.80 -13.10
N ASP A 28 -4.83 10.98 -13.49
CA ASP A 28 -4.24 12.29 -13.17
C ASP A 28 -4.61 12.72 -11.75
N LEU A 29 -3.89 12.16 -10.77
CA LEU A 29 -4.22 12.34 -9.37
C LEU A 29 -3.70 13.67 -8.84
N ARG A 30 -4.58 14.47 -8.25
CA ARG A 30 -4.21 15.64 -7.43
C ARG A 30 -5.09 15.68 -6.19
N PHE A 31 -4.46 15.85 -5.03
CA PHE A 31 -5.14 15.91 -3.75
C PHE A 31 -4.99 17.31 -3.16
N LEU A 32 -6.10 17.88 -2.72
CA LEU A 32 -6.11 19.04 -1.85
C LEU A 32 -6.23 18.56 -0.41
N VAL A 33 -5.26 18.93 0.43
CA VAL A 33 -5.26 18.57 1.85
C VAL A 33 -5.43 19.84 2.65
N PHE A 34 -6.40 19.84 3.57
CA PHE A 34 -6.61 20.91 4.53
C PHE A 34 -6.42 20.38 5.94
N ARG A 35 -5.36 20.84 6.61
CA ARG A 35 -5.11 20.56 8.03
C ARG A 35 -4.37 21.74 8.64
N ARG A 36 -4.75 22.13 9.86
CA ARG A 36 -4.19 23.33 10.52
C ARG A 36 -2.67 23.27 10.64
N GLU A 37 -2.14 22.08 10.91
CA GLU A 37 -0.71 21.84 11.07
C GLU A 37 0.10 21.97 9.78
N MET A 38 -0.52 22.00 8.58
CA MET A 38 0.21 22.16 7.32
C MET A 38 0.97 23.49 7.24
N MET A 39 0.52 24.52 7.96
CA MET A 39 1.21 25.82 8.00
C MET A 39 2.66 25.71 8.49
N THR A 40 2.95 24.74 9.37
CA THR A 40 4.26 24.60 10.03
C THR A 40 4.91 23.24 9.85
N SER A 41 4.14 22.23 9.42
CA SER A 41 4.59 20.83 9.35
C SER A 41 4.18 20.14 8.05
N ALA A 42 3.93 20.90 6.98
CA ALA A 42 3.78 20.32 5.66
C ALA A 42 5.09 19.62 5.26
N PRO A 43 5.05 18.32 4.90
CA PRO A 43 6.23 17.63 4.40
C PRO A 43 6.56 18.14 2.98
N GLU A 44 7.82 18.01 2.56
CA GLU A 44 8.21 18.35 1.17
C GLU A 44 7.62 17.34 0.17
N ARG A 45 7.53 16.08 0.58
CA ARG A 45 7.02 14.96 -0.20
C ARG A 45 6.07 14.11 0.63
N VAL A 46 5.07 13.54 -0.04
CA VAL A 46 4.10 12.65 0.57
C VAL A 46 4.20 11.28 -0.11
N PRO A 47 4.42 10.20 0.64
CA PRO A 47 4.43 8.86 0.07
C PRO A 47 3.03 8.43 -0.36
N VAL A 48 2.93 7.89 -1.56
CA VAL A 48 1.77 7.15 -2.07
C VAL A 48 2.20 5.70 -2.25
N ARG A 49 1.79 4.85 -1.30
CA ARG A 49 2.28 3.47 -1.21
C ARG A 49 1.29 2.48 -1.79
N ILE A 50 1.80 1.43 -2.42
CA ILE A 50 0.97 0.39 -3.03
C ILE A 50 0.35 -0.46 -1.92
N ALA A 51 -0.96 -0.69 -1.98
CA ALA A 51 -1.65 -1.69 -1.18
C ALA A 51 -1.86 -2.94 -2.04
N ALA A 52 -0.92 -3.88 -1.96
CA ALA A 52 -0.91 -5.07 -2.81
C ALA A 52 -1.82 -6.16 -2.26
N ARG A 53 -2.68 -6.74 -3.10
CA ARG A 53 -3.61 -7.81 -2.71
C ARG A 53 -2.83 -9.10 -2.47
N LEU A 54 -3.08 -9.76 -1.35
CA LEU A 54 -2.58 -11.12 -1.16
C LEU A 54 -3.45 -12.09 -1.96
N ALA A 55 -2.92 -12.61 -3.05
CA ALA A 55 -3.64 -13.48 -3.98
C ALA A 55 -3.57 -14.96 -3.57
N LYS A 56 -2.41 -15.41 -3.09
CA LYS A 56 -2.20 -16.82 -2.71
C LYS A 56 -1.42 -16.95 -1.41
N VAL A 57 -1.70 -18.04 -0.71
CA VAL A 57 -1.00 -18.47 0.50
C VAL A 57 -0.58 -19.91 0.30
N MET A 58 0.71 -20.16 0.40
CA MET A 58 1.33 -21.47 0.40
C MET A 58 1.64 -21.87 1.84
N THR A 59 1.12 -23.01 2.27
CA THR A 59 1.37 -23.62 3.57
C THR A 59 1.80 -25.07 3.40
N PHE A 60 2.22 -25.71 4.49
CA PHE A 60 2.57 -27.13 4.53
C PHE A 60 1.58 -27.83 5.46
N ASP A 61 1.04 -28.95 5.02
CA ASP A 61 0.23 -29.81 5.87
C ASP A 61 1.10 -30.62 6.86
N PRO A 62 0.51 -31.36 7.82
CA PRO A 62 1.28 -32.17 8.76
C PRO A 62 2.16 -33.26 8.11
N SER A 63 1.89 -33.63 6.86
CA SER A 63 2.69 -34.58 6.08
C SER A 63 3.84 -33.91 5.32
N GLY A 64 3.95 -32.58 5.37
CA GLY A 64 4.94 -31.79 4.64
C GLY A 64 4.54 -31.49 3.20
N LYS A 65 3.32 -31.82 2.77
CA LYS A 65 2.83 -31.50 1.43
C LYS A 65 2.49 -30.02 1.32
N VAL A 66 2.90 -29.41 0.21
CA VAL A 66 2.57 -28.01 -0.12
C VAL A 66 1.08 -27.90 -0.43
N ILE A 67 0.41 -26.99 0.26
CA ILE A 67 -0.96 -26.54 -0.02
C ILE A 67 -0.88 -25.10 -0.50
N THR A 68 -1.48 -24.80 -1.65
CA THR A 68 -1.64 -23.42 -2.14
C THR A 68 -3.12 -23.11 -2.23
N ALA A 69 -3.55 -22.03 -1.59
CA ALA A 69 -4.94 -21.58 -1.61
C ALA A 69 -5.02 -20.04 -1.60
N PRO A 70 -6.14 -19.44 -2.04
CA PRO A 70 -6.43 -18.04 -1.73
C PRO A 70 -6.43 -17.79 -0.21
N PRO A 71 -6.22 -16.56 0.26
CA PRO A 71 -6.38 -16.27 1.68
C PRO A 71 -7.85 -16.45 2.11
N GLY A 72 -8.08 -16.86 3.36
CA GLY A 72 -9.43 -17.05 3.90
C GLY A 72 -10.25 -15.75 4.01
N GLU A 73 -9.58 -14.60 4.04
CA GLU A 73 -10.19 -13.27 3.95
C GLU A 73 -9.40 -12.42 2.95
N GLU A 74 -10.09 -11.50 2.28
CA GLU A 74 -9.41 -10.51 1.46
C GLU A 74 -8.55 -9.59 2.32
N ARG A 75 -7.31 -9.41 1.89
CA ARG A 75 -6.36 -8.54 2.57
C ARG A 75 -5.37 -7.95 1.60
N TRP A 76 -4.98 -6.72 1.89
CA TRP A 76 -3.94 -6.00 1.20
C TRP A 76 -2.81 -5.69 2.16
N VAL A 77 -1.59 -5.76 1.65
CA VAL A 77 -0.38 -5.41 2.36
C VAL A 77 0.11 -4.07 1.82
N ILE A 78 0.23 -3.08 2.71
CA ILE A 78 0.88 -1.81 2.34
C ILE A 78 2.36 -2.09 2.14
N ARG A 79 2.86 -1.81 0.95
CA ARG A 79 4.24 -2.01 0.55
C ARG A 79 5.05 -0.73 0.74
N GLU A 80 6.35 -0.88 0.98
CA GLU A 80 7.27 0.24 0.91
C GLU A 80 7.41 0.78 -0.52
N THR A 81 7.08 0.01 -1.56
CA THR A 81 7.12 0.51 -2.93
C THR A 81 5.93 1.41 -3.26
N GLY A 82 6.15 2.38 -4.14
CA GLY A 82 5.13 3.35 -4.55
C GLY A 82 5.73 4.60 -5.17
N PHE A 83 5.03 5.72 -5.02
CA PHE A 83 5.40 7.02 -5.55
C PHE A 83 5.68 8.01 -4.42
N GLU A 84 6.51 9.00 -4.71
CA GLU A 84 6.73 10.16 -3.84
C GLU A 84 6.11 11.39 -4.50
N PHE A 85 4.98 11.84 -3.97
CA PHE A 85 4.26 12.99 -4.51
C PHE A 85 4.84 14.27 -3.94
N ARG A 86 4.94 15.31 -4.77
CA ARG A 86 5.41 16.63 -4.35
C ARG A 86 4.31 17.39 -3.64
N VAL A 87 4.71 18.18 -2.65
CA VAL A 87 3.83 19.10 -1.94
C VAL A 87 4.02 20.52 -2.46
N ARG A 88 2.92 21.26 -2.62
CA ARG A 88 2.95 22.69 -2.92
C ARG A 88 1.97 23.44 -2.02
N PRO A 89 2.38 24.53 -1.34
CA PRO A 89 1.46 25.33 -0.56
C PRO A 89 0.42 26.01 -1.46
N MET A 90 -0.81 26.16 -0.96
CA MET A 90 -1.83 26.97 -1.62
C MET A 90 -1.62 28.44 -1.26
N ARG A 91 -1.48 29.31 -2.26
CA ARG A 91 -1.07 30.72 -2.06
C ARG A 91 -1.99 31.49 -1.11
N ASP A 92 -3.29 31.23 -1.17
CA ASP A 92 -4.29 31.99 -0.42
C ASP A 92 -4.74 31.30 0.88
N ASN A 93 -4.21 30.10 1.16
CA ASN A 93 -4.52 29.38 2.39
C ASN A 93 -3.34 28.48 2.81
N PRO A 94 -2.52 28.92 3.80
CA PRO A 94 -1.33 28.17 4.21
C PRO A 94 -1.65 26.88 5.00
N GLU A 95 -2.90 26.67 5.43
CA GLU A 95 -3.37 25.39 6.00
C GLU A 95 -3.74 24.37 4.89
N MET A 96 -3.70 24.80 3.62
CA MET A 96 -3.98 23.96 2.46
C MET A 96 -2.72 23.69 1.65
N ILE A 97 -2.56 22.43 1.24
CA ILE A 97 -1.51 22.00 0.34
C ILE A 97 -2.07 21.19 -0.82
N TRP A 98 -1.43 21.33 -1.97
CA TRP A 98 -1.57 20.42 -3.09
C TRP A 98 -0.56 19.29 -2.96
N VAL A 99 -1.04 18.06 -3.10
CA VAL A 99 -0.22 16.85 -3.18
C VAL A 99 -0.47 16.20 -4.55
N GLN A 100 0.59 16.07 -5.34
CA GLN A 100 0.47 15.69 -6.75
C GLN A 100 1.72 14.93 -7.23
N PRO A 101 1.64 14.16 -8.32
CA PRO A 101 2.81 13.56 -8.96
C PRO A 101 3.89 14.62 -9.23
N GLU A 102 5.16 14.20 -9.13
CA GLU A 102 6.29 15.05 -9.52
C GLU A 102 6.22 15.37 -11.03
N ASP A 103 5.96 14.34 -11.83
CA ASP A 103 5.72 14.43 -13.26
C ASP A 103 4.23 14.20 -13.58
N PRO A 104 3.48 15.24 -13.99
CA PRO A 104 2.07 15.11 -14.38
C PRO A 104 1.84 14.19 -15.59
N SER A 105 2.88 13.92 -16.39
CA SER A 105 2.79 13.02 -17.55
C SER A 105 2.95 11.53 -17.19
N SER A 106 3.23 11.22 -15.91
CA SER A 106 3.35 9.87 -15.38
C SER A 106 2.09 9.50 -14.57
N PRO A 107 1.00 9.05 -15.23
CA PRO A 107 -0.24 8.71 -14.54
C PRO A 107 -0.04 7.56 -13.55
N VAL A 108 -0.77 7.59 -12.44
CA VAL A 108 -0.75 6.47 -11.49
C VAL A 108 -1.51 5.28 -12.10
N PRO A 109 -0.89 4.09 -12.17
CA PRO A 109 -1.56 2.90 -12.69
C PRO A 109 -2.81 2.54 -11.88
N ALA A 110 -3.71 1.76 -12.49
CA ALA A 110 -4.84 1.23 -11.75
C ALA A 110 -4.38 0.31 -10.61
N GLY A 111 -5.06 0.39 -9.47
CA GLY A 111 -4.72 -0.36 -8.27
C GLY A 111 -5.08 0.37 -6.99
N ARG A 112 -4.78 -0.25 -5.84
CA ARG A 112 -5.09 0.30 -4.52
C ARG A 112 -3.85 0.92 -3.88
N TYR A 113 -4.02 2.07 -3.26
CA TYR A 113 -2.94 2.89 -2.76
C TYR A 113 -3.27 3.49 -1.40
N VAL A 114 -2.25 3.92 -0.69
CA VAL A 114 -2.37 4.65 0.57
C VAL A 114 -1.51 5.92 0.49
N LEU A 115 -2.16 7.08 0.59
CA LEU A 115 -1.50 8.38 0.73
C LEU A 115 -1.16 8.59 2.22
N MET A 116 0.11 8.85 2.54
CA MET A 116 0.59 8.93 3.92
C MET A 116 0.90 10.37 4.35
N ILE A 117 -0.06 11.06 4.96
CA ILE A 117 0.11 12.46 5.38
C ILE A 117 0.45 12.50 6.87
N ASN A 118 1.67 12.91 7.22
CA ASN A 118 2.15 12.99 8.61
C ASN A 118 1.82 11.73 9.43
N GLY A 119 2.06 10.55 8.83
CA GLY A 119 1.78 9.24 9.44
C GLY A 119 0.32 8.80 9.41
N THR A 120 -0.61 9.63 8.93
CA THR A 120 -2.02 9.24 8.75
C THR A 120 -2.23 8.59 7.38
N PRO A 121 -2.72 7.35 7.31
CA PRO A 121 -3.01 6.68 6.04
C PRO A 121 -4.37 7.09 5.46
N TYR A 122 -4.40 7.37 4.16
CA TYR A 122 -5.62 7.61 3.38
C TYR A 122 -5.69 6.61 2.23
N ASP A 123 -6.59 5.64 2.34
CA ASP A 123 -6.79 4.56 1.37
C ASP A 123 -7.70 5.00 0.21
N PHE A 124 -7.26 4.72 -1.02
CA PHE A 124 -8.01 4.94 -2.24
C PHE A 124 -7.67 3.89 -3.30
N THR A 125 -8.53 3.75 -4.30
CA THR A 125 -8.27 2.92 -5.49
C THR A 125 -8.40 3.75 -6.74
N VAL A 126 -7.42 3.62 -7.63
CA VAL A 126 -7.47 4.12 -9.00
C VAL A 126 -8.12 3.05 -9.86
N GLU A 127 -9.20 3.41 -10.54
CA GLU A 127 -10.00 2.46 -11.31
C GLU A 127 -9.28 1.95 -12.58
N GLY A 128 -9.70 0.77 -13.01
CA GLY A 128 -9.22 0.10 -14.22
C GLY A 128 -8.54 -1.25 -13.96
N PRO A 129 -8.05 -1.90 -15.02
CA PRO A 129 -7.39 -3.20 -14.91
C PRO A 129 -6.03 -3.07 -14.24
N VAL A 130 -5.82 -3.84 -13.16
CA VAL A 130 -4.53 -3.91 -12.46
C VAL A 130 -3.59 -4.85 -13.21
N THR A 131 -2.57 -4.29 -13.85
CA THR A 131 -1.59 -5.03 -14.67
C THR A 131 -0.21 -5.12 -14.04
N GLU A 132 0.10 -4.21 -13.11
CA GLU A 132 1.40 -4.11 -12.46
C GLU A 132 1.60 -5.23 -11.42
N PRO A 133 2.65 -6.07 -11.53
CA PRO A 133 2.92 -7.16 -10.59
C PRO A 133 3.06 -6.71 -9.13
N ALA A 134 3.50 -5.47 -8.92
CA ALA A 134 3.67 -4.88 -7.59
C ALA A 134 2.39 -4.84 -6.75
N HIS A 135 1.21 -4.92 -7.37
CA HIS A 135 -0.11 -4.98 -6.71
C HIS A 135 -0.56 -6.39 -6.32
N CYS A 136 0.23 -7.42 -6.61
CA CYS A 136 -0.11 -8.81 -6.34
C CYS A 136 0.97 -9.45 -5.48
N LEU A 137 0.56 -10.09 -4.38
CA LEU A 137 1.45 -10.83 -3.51
C LEU A 137 1.03 -12.30 -3.36
N GLU A 138 2.03 -13.16 -3.21
CA GLU A 138 1.90 -14.53 -2.75
C GLU A 138 2.67 -14.70 -1.44
N SER A 139 2.12 -15.46 -0.51
CA SER A 139 2.76 -15.76 0.78
C SER A 139 3.25 -17.20 0.81
N VAL A 140 4.44 -17.44 1.32
CA VAL A 140 4.96 -18.77 1.64
C VAL A 140 5.16 -18.89 3.14
N GLY A 141 4.45 -19.83 3.77
CA GLY A 141 4.62 -20.15 5.18
C GLY A 141 6.00 -20.75 5.42
N THR A 142 6.77 -20.18 6.34
CA THR A 142 8.07 -20.71 6.76
C THR A 142 8.07 -20.96 8.27
N SER A 143 9.08 -21.66 8.78
CA SER A 143 9.28 -21.83 10.23
C SER A 143 9.47 -20.50 10.99
N ARG A 144 9.79 -19.42 10.27
CA ARG A 144 9.94 -18.06 10.82
C ARG A 144 8.69 -17.18 10.62
N GLY A 145 7.64 -17.70 9.98
CA GLY A 145 6.45 -16.92 9.60
C GLY A 145 6.29 -16.79 8.07
N PRO A 146 5.19 -16.15 7.61
CA PRO A 146 4.95 -15.99 6.18
C PRO A 146 5.96 -15.04 5.54
N THR A 147 6.55 -15.46 4.42
CA THR A 147 7.35 -14.60 3.54
C THR A 147 6.51 -14.19 2.34
N LEU A 148 6.52 -12.91 1.98
CA LEU A 148 5.74 -12.36 0.88
C LEU A 148 6.61 -12.17 -0.36
N TYR A 149 6.06 -12.52 -1.51
CA TYR A 149 6.69 -12.36 -2.83
C TYR A 149 5.71 -11.69 -3.77
N GLU A 150 6.21 -10.93 -4.74
CA GLU A 150 5.37 -10.48 -5.85
C GLU A 150 4.90 -11.69 -6.67
N CYS A 151 3.66 -11.64 -7.13
CA CYS A 151 3.15 -12.67 -8.02
C CYS A 151 4.01 -12.73 -9.30
N GLN A 152 4.22 -13.93 -9.81
CA GLN A 152 4.87 -14.08 -11.11
C GLN A 152 4.01 -13.43 -12.20
N PRO A 153 4.62 -12.68 -13.14
CA PRO A 153 3.92 -12.21 -14.33
C PRO A 153 3.28 -13.41 -15.05
N LYS A 154 2.07 -13.22 -15.57
CA LYS A 154 1.41 -14.23 -16.41
C LYS A 154 1.90 -14.12 -17.85
#